data_AF-A0A3D0Z813-F1
#
_entry.id   AF-A0A3D0Z813-F1
#
_cell.length_a   1.000
_cell.length_b   1.000
_cell.length_c   1.000
_cell.angle_alpha   90.00
_cell.angle_beta   90.00
_cell.angle_gamma   90.00
#
_symmetry.space_group_name_H-M   'P 1'
#
loop_
_entity.id
_entity.type
_entity.pdbx_description
1 polymer ?
#
loop_
_entity_poly.entity_id
_entity_poly.type
_entity_poly.pdbx_seq_one_letter_code
_entity_poly.pdbx_strand_id
1 'polypeptide(L)' 'MVTAFANILGHWTELKSGDAIEGTAPDDWFSSDKEKAHKGDYVNVIVGGYVYHLHKSLIVDRKAL' A
#
# COMPACT_ATOMS: atom_id res chain seq x y z
N MET A 1 18.19 2.06 2.96
CA MET A 1 17.76 3.24 2.19
C MET A 1 16.24 3.29 2.19
N VAL A 2 15.64 4.43 2.52
CA VAL A 2 14.18 4.62 2.44
C VAL A 2 13.80 4.85 0.97
N THR A 3 12.79 4.13 0.50
CA THR A 3 12.31 4.14 -0.90
C THR A 3 10.99 4.90 -1.03
N ALA A 4 10.10 4.80 -0.05
CA ALA A 4 8.81 5.49 -0.02
C ALA A 4 8.29 5.60 1.42
N PHE A 5 7.19 6.33 1.60
CA PHE A 5 6.40 6.37 2.82
C PHE A 5 5.00 5.82 2.53
N ALA A 6 4.46 5.03 3.45
CA ALA A 6 3.09 4.53 3.37
C ALA A 6 2.31 4.88 4.64
N ASN A 7 1.09 5.36 4.48
CA ASN A 7 0.18 5.55 5.59
C ASN A 7 -0.52 4.22 5.93
N ILE A 8 0.01 3.55 6.94
CA ILE A 8 -0.48 2.26 7.44
C ILE A 8 -1.25 2.53 8.72
N LEU A 9 -2.56 2.24 8.72
CA LEU A 9 -3.43 2.38 9.89
C LEU A 9 -3.41 3.80 10.54
N GLY A 10 -3.21 4.85 9.74
CA GLY A 10 -3.12 6.23 10.21
C GLY A 10 -1.71 6.70 10.56
N HIS A 11 -0.69 5.85 10.43
CA HIS A 11 0.71 6.17 10.73
C HIS A 11 1.57 6.16 9.48
N TRP A 12 2.41 7.19 9.32
CA TRP A 12 3.40 7.24 8.24
C TRP A 12 4.58 6.33 8.57
N THR A 13 4.74 5.29 7.75
CA THR A 13 5.78 4.28 7.88
C THR A 13 6.78 4.41 6.74
N GLU A 14 8.07 4.47 7.08
CA GLU A 14 9.16 4.40 6.10
C GLU A 14 9.28 3.01 5.51
N LEU A 15 9.21 2.91 4.19
CA LEU A 15 9.49 1.69 3.45
C LEU A 15 10.99 1.65 3.10
N LYS A 16 11.64 0.55 3.49
CA LYS A 16 13.09 0.34 3.28
C LYS A 16 13.30 -0.69 2.18
N SER A 17 14.56 -0.89 1.78
CA SER A 17 14.95 -1.79 0.68
C SER A 17 14.50 -3.25 0.79
N GLY A 18 13.98 -3.69 1.94
CA GLY A 18 13.41 -5.03 2.14
C GLY A 18 11.87 -5.04 2.26
N ASP A 19 11.25 -3.87 2.32
CA ASP A 19 9.80 -3.69 2.25
C ASP A 19 9.41 -3.54 0.77
N ALA A 20 8.28 -4.13 0.38
CA ALA A 20 7.87 -4.18 -1.02
C ALA A 20 6.48 -3.57 -1.22
N ILE A 21 6.33 -2.79 -2.29
CA ILE A 21 5.02 -2.40 -2.82
C ILE A 21 4.79 -3.28 -4.05
N GLU A 22 3.83 -4.20 -3.96
CA GLU A 22 3.61 -5.23 -4.97
C GLU A 22 2.20 -5.18 -5.55
N GLY A 23 2.15 -5.15 -6.88
CA GLY A 23 0.99 -5.51 -7.67
C GLY A 23 -0.31 -4.80 -7.29
N THR A 24 -1.42 -5.43 -7.64
CA THR A 24 -2.76 -4.96 -7.30
C THR A 24 -3.31 -5.81 -6.16
N ALA A 25 -4.12 -5.23 -5.27
CA ALA A 25 -4.78 -6.00 -4.22
C ALA A 25 -5.67 -7.13 -4.78
N PRO A 26 -5.82 -8.27 -4.08
CA PRO A 26 -6.56 -9.44 -4.54
C PRO A 26 -8.08 -9.18 -4.64
N ASP A 27 -8.76 -9.85 -5.57
CA ASP A 27 -10.19 -9.66 -5.85
C ASP A 27 -11.09 -9.93 -4.63
N ASP A 28 -10.74 -10.92 -3.82
CA ASP A 28 -11.51 -11.31 -2.63
C ASP A 28 -11.59 -10.19 -1.58
N TRP A 29 -10.63 -9.28 -1.55
CA TRP A 29 -10.62 -8.11 -0.66
C TRP A 29 -11.62 -7.02 -1.07
N PHE A 30 -12.03 -7.01 -2.34
CA PHE A 30 -13.02 -6.08 -2.89
C PHE A 30 -14.45 -6.60 -2.80
N SER A 31 -14.68 -7.78 -2.20
CA SER A 31 -16.00 -8.40 -2.17
C SER A 31 -17.07 -7.52 -1.51
N SER A 32 -18.14 -7.30 -2.29
CA SER A 32 -19.51 -6.84 -2.00
C SER A 32 -19.76 -5.52 -1.25
N ASP A 33 -18.95 -5.08 -0.30
CA ASP A 33 -19.22 -3.84 0.48
C ASP A 33 -18.43 -2.63 0.01
N LYS A 34 -17.51 -2.81 -0.94
CA LYS A 34 -16.64 -1.75 -1.48
C LYS A 34 -16.95 -1.40 -2.92
N GLU A 35 -18.24 -1.21 -3.25
CA GLU A 35 -18.72 -0.85 -4.60
C GLU A 35 -18.03 0.40 -5.22
N LYS A 36 -17.30 1.20 -4.43
CA LYS A 36 -16.54 2.38 -4.89
C LYS A 36 -15.03 2.18 -5.00
N ALA A 37 -14.49 1.02 -4.59
CA ALA A 37 -13.06 0.79 -4.60
C ALA A 37 -12.64 0.14 -5.92
N HIS A 38 -12.01 0.90 -6.81
CA HIS A 38 -11.42 0.33 -8.03
C HIS A 38 -10.19 -0.49 -7.67
N LYS A 39 -10.20 -1.77 -8.05
CA LYS A 39 -9.12 -2.73 -7.79
C LYS A 39 -7.75 -2.14 -8.11
N GLY A 40 -7.62 -1.52 -9.28
CA GLY A 40 -6.39 -0.93 -9.80
C GLY A 40 -5.80 0.20 -8.96
N ASP A 41 -6.56 0.77 -8.01
CA ASP A 41 -6.09 1.85 -7.17
C ASP A 41 -5.47 1.39 -5.85
N TYR A 42 -5.51 0.09 -5.56
CA TYR A 42 -4.90 -0.48 -4.35
C TYR A 42 -3.74 -1.41 -4.68
N VAL A 43 -2.71 -1.36 -3.84
CA VAL A 43 -1.48 -2.15 -3.95
C VAL A 43 -1.22 -2.89 -2.64
N ASN A 44 -0.44 -3.98 -2.71
CA ASN A 44 0.02 -4.67 -1.52
C ASN A 44 1.28 -3.99 -1.00
N VAL A 45 1.34 -3.71 0.30
CA VAL A 45 2.51 -3.16 0.96
C VAL A 45 2.97 -4.16 2.01
N ILE A 46 4.16 -4.71 1.83
CA ILE A 46 4.76 -5.72 2.70
C ILE A 46 5.72 -5.02 3.66
N VAL A 47 5.38 -5.01 4.95
CA VAL A 47 6.21 -4.41 6.01
C VAL A 47 6.30 -5.36 7.18
N GLY A 48 7.53 -5.70 7.58
CA GLY A 48 7.77 -6.56 8.75
C GLY A 48 7.09 -7.93 8.68
N GLY A 49 6.92 -8.49 7.47
CA GLY A 49 6.27 -9.77 7.24
C GLY A 49 4.73 -9.73 7.15
N TYR A 50 4.12 -8.55 7.28
CA TYR A 50 2.67 -8.36 7.12
C TYR A 50 2.35 -7.72 5.78
N VAL A 51 1.21 -8.09 5.21
CA VAL A 51 0.68 -7.52 3.96
C VAL A 51 -0.45 -6.56 4.26
N TYR A 52 -0.33 -5.32 3.80
CA TYR A 52 -1.36 -4.29 3.90
C TYR A 52 -1.89 -3.94 2.50
N HIS A 53 -3.20 -3.85 2.35
CA HIS A 53 -3.83 -3.39 1.11
C HIS A 53 -4.12 -1.89 1.24
N LEU A 54 -3.33 -1.07 0.56
CA LEU A 54 -3.41 0.39 0.65
C LEU A 54 -3.79 0.99 -0.69
N HIS A 55 -4.61 2.03 -0.65
CA HIS A 55 -4.86 2.86 -1.81
C HIS A 55 -3.56 3.59 -2.19
N LYS A 56 -3.27 3.73 -3.49
CA LYS A 56 -2.05 4.38 -4.00
C LYS A 56 -1.85 5.79 -3.48
N SER A 57 -2.92 6.52 -3.17
CA SER A 57 -2.85 7.87 -2.58
C SER A 57 -2.28 7.90 -1.14
N LEU A 58 -2.23 6.75 -0.47
CA LEU A 58 -1.63 6.60 0.86
C LEU A 58 -0.13 6.32 0.78
N ILE A 59 0.44 6.31 -0.41
CA ILE A 59 1.86 6.05 -0.66
C ILE A 59 2.49 7.29 -1.28
N VAL A 60 3.61 7.73 -0.72
CA VAL A 60 4.38 8.88 -1.20
C VAL A 60 5.79 8.41 -1.50
N ASP A 61 6.22 8.54 -2.76
CA ASP A 61 7.60 8.24 -3.13
C ASP A 61 8.54 9.24 -2.44
N ARG A 62 9.65 8.76 -1.88
CA ARG A 62 10.64 9.62 -1.23
C ARG A 62 11.20 10.67 -2.19
N LYS A 63 11.28 10.39 -3.49
CA LYS A 63 11.78 11.34 -4.50
C LYS A 63 10.84 12.52 -4.75
N ALA A 64 9.59 12.44 -4.29
CA ALA A 64 8.60 13.50 -4.40
C ALA A 64 8.64 14.50 -3.23
N LEU A 65 9.55 14.31 -2.27
CA LEU A 65 9.81 15.18 -1.11
C LEU A 65 11.20 15.83 -1.25
#